data_AF-A0A6V7KCZ1-F1
#
_entry.id   AF-A0A6V7KCZ1-F1
#
_cell.length_a   1.000
_cell.length_b   1.000
_cell.length_c   1.000
_cell.angle_alpha   90.00
_cell.angle_beta   90.00
_cell.angle_gamma   90.00
#
_symmetry.space_group_name_H-M   'P 1'
#
loop_
_entity.id
_entity.type
_entity.pdbx_description
1 polymer ?
#
loop_
_entity_poly.entity_id
_entity_poly.type
_entity_poly.pdbx_seq_one_letter_code
_entity_poly.pdbx_strand_id
1 'polypeptide(L)'
;VGDSVVAKGKETLERAIKLVEETPKWGARVVYGDTDSLFILAPGKSKEDAFKIGYEIADAVTADNPKPIKLKFEKVLFPTILQ
;
A
#
# COMPACT_ATOMS: atom_id res chain seq x y z
N VAL A 1 -0.67 -7.49 -25.81
CA VAL A 1 0.20 -6.45 -25.19
C VAL A 1 -0.49 -5.75 -24.04
N GLY A 2 -1.77 -5.33 -24.15
CA GLY A 2 -2.51 -4.74 -23.03
C GLY A 2 -2.73 -5.69 -21.84
N ASP A 3 -3.13 -6.94 -22.12
CA ASP A 3 -3.45 -7.92 -21.06
C ASP A 3 -2.27 -8.23 -20.13
N SER A 4 -1.05 -8.23 -20.66
CA SER A 4 0.17 -8.50 -19.91
C SER A 4 0.51 -7.36 -18.92
N VAL A 5 0.18 -6.11 -19.26
CA VAL A 5 0.41 -4.95 -18.38
C VAL A 5 -0.60 -4.95 -17.23
N VAL A 6 -1.87 -5.21 -17.54
CA VAL A 6 -2.94 -5.31 -16.54
C VAL A 6 -2.67 -6.45 -15.57
N ALA A 7 -2.26 -7.62 -16.08
CA ALA A 7 -1.91 -8.76 -15.24
C ALA A 7 -0.75 -8.46 -14.29
N LYS A 8 0.30 -7.76 -14.77
CA LYS A 8 1.46 -7.40 -13.95
C LYS A 8 1.14 -6.36 -12.88
N GLY A 9 0.28 -5.38 -13.20
CA GLY A 9 -0.22 -4.42 -12.22
C GLY A 9 -0.97 -5.11 -11.09
N LYS A 10 -1.88 -6.03 -11.43
CA LYS A 10 -2.64 -6.81 -10.45
C LYS A 10 -1.75 -7.67 -9.55
N GLU A 11 -0.78 -8.37 -10.12
CA GLU A 11 0.17 -9.19 -9.36
C GLU A 11 0.99 -8.34 -8.38
N THR A 12 1.42 -7.16 -8.80
CA THR A 12 2.17 -6.21 -7.95
C THR A 12 1.31 -5.72 -6.79
N LEU A 13 0.04 -5.42 -7.05
CA LEU A 13 -0.94 -5.01 -6.05
C LEU A 13 -1.19 -6.12 -5.02
N GLU A 14 -1.39 -7.35 -5.47
CA GLU A 14 -1.61 -8.52 -4.60
C GLU A 14 -0.40 -8.79 -3.70
N ARG A 15 0.82 -8.63 -4.22
CA ARG A 15 2.05 -8.73 -3.41
C ARG A 15 2.13 -7.63 -2.36
N ALA A 16 1.83 -6.38 -2.74
CA ALA A 16 1.80 -5.27 -1.80
C ALA A 16 0.78 -5.48 -0.68
N ILE A 17 -0.42 -5.99 -1.01
CA ILE A 17 -1.46 -6.33 -0.04
C ILE A 17 -0.95 -7.38 0.95
N LYS A 18 -0.40 -8.49 0.44
CA LYS A 18 0.15 -9.54 1.30
C LYS A 18 1.26 -9.02 2.20
N LEU A 19 2.19 -8.23 1.67
CA LEU A 19 3.29 -7.68 2.46
C LEU A 19 2.78 -6.82 3.63
N VAL A 20 1.75 -6.00 3.38
CA VAL A 20 1.14 -5.14 4.40
C VAL A 20 0.44 -5.96 5.47
N GLU A 21 -0.35 -6.97 5.08
CA GLU A 21 -1.12 -7.79 6.01
C GLU A 21 -0.27 -8.81 6.79
N GLU A 22 0.79 -9.35 6.17
CA GLU A 22 1.69 -10.31 6.79
C GLU A 22 2.68 -9.66 7.77
N THR A 23 2.87 -8.33 7.71
CA THR A 23 3.82 -7.61 8.56
C THR A 23 3.13 -7.13 9.86
N PRO A 24 3.30 -7.82 11.00
CA PRO A 24 2.55 -7.54 12.22
C PRO A 24 2.95 -6.20 12.86
N LYS A 25 4.15 -5.70 12.53
CA LYS A 25 4.70 -4.42 13.00
C LYS A 25 3.78 -3.25 12.64
N TRP A 26 3.22 -3.26 11.44
CA TRP A 26 2.37 -2.17 10.95
C TRP A 26 0.96 -2.28 11.52
N GLY A 27 0.48 -3.51 11.74
CA GLY A 27 -0.89 -3.75 12.22
C GLY A 27 -1.93 -3.09 11.33
N ALA A 28 -1.65 -3.05 10.03
CA ALA A 28 -2.41 -2.32 9.04
C ALA A 28 -3.08 -3.29 8.06
N ARG A 29 -4.21 -2.89 7.49
CA ARG A 29 -4.96 -3.69 6.52
C ARG A 29 -5.27 -2.89 5.27
N VAL A 30 -5.20 -3.50 4.10
CA VAL A 30 -5.63 -2.84 2.88
C VAL A 30 -7.16 -2.85 2.82
N VAL A 31 -7.77 -1.68 2.62
CA VAL A 31 -9.23 -1.54 2.54
C VAL A 31 -9.73 -1.23 1.13
N TYR A 32 -8.85 -0.74 0.27
CA TYR A 32 -9.15 -0.48 -1.13
C TYR A 32 -7.87 -0.54 -1.96
N GLY A 33 -7.99 -1.03 -3.18
CA GLY A 33 -6.92 -1.05 -4.16
C GLY A 33 -7.52 -0.90 -5.55
N ASP A 34 -7.18 0.17 -6.26
CA ASP A 34 -7.59 0.39 -7.64
C ASP A 34 -6.37 0.75 -8.47
N THR A 35 -6.15 0.00 -9.55
CA THR A 35 -5.12 0.17 -10.59
C THR A 35 -3.71 0.51 -10.11
N ASP A 36 -3.46 1.73 -9.62
CA ASP A 36 -2.17 2.24 -9.15
C ASP A 36 -2.16 2.71 -7.68
N SER A 37 -3.31 2.66 -7.00
CA SER A 37 -3.56 3.29 -5.72
C SER A 37 -4.05 2.29 -4.67
N LEU A 38 -3.50 2.38 -3.46
CA LEU A 38 -3.81 1.53 -2.31
C LEU A 38 -4.21 2.38 -1.11
N PHE A 39 -5.31 2.00 -0.44
CA PHE A 39 -5.75 2.61 0.80
C PHE A 39 -5.54 1.61 1.92
N ILE A 40 -4.81 2.05 2.94
CA ILE A 40 -4.40 1.23 4.06
C ILE A 40 -5.01 1.81 5.33
N LEU A 41 -5.71 0.97 6.08
CA LEU A 41 -6.25 1.31 7.38
C LEU A 41 -5.30 0.84 8.47
N ALA A 42 -4.83 1.76 9.31
CA ALA A 42 -4.01 1.48 10.47
C ALA A 42 -4.84 1.72 11.77
N PRO A 43 -5.60 0.72 12.24
CA PRO A 43 -6.47 0.87 13.41
C PRO A 43 -5.66 1.16 14.68
N GLY A 44 -6.14 2.12 15.49
CA GLY A 44 -5.53 2.47 16.77
C GLY A 44 -4.17 3.19 16.66
N LYS A 45 -3.78 3.66 15.48
CA LYS A 45 -2.55 4.44 15.26
C LYS A 45 -2.85 5.93 15.25
N SER A 46 -1.90 6.72 15.76
CA SER A 46 -1.95 8.18 15.65
C SER A 46 -1.70 8.62 14.20
N LYS A 47 -2.05 9.88 13.87
CA LYS A 47 -1.74 10.45 12.54
C LYS A 47 -0.26 10.36 12.23
N GLU A 48 0.60 10.67 13.21
CA GLU A 48 2.06 10.64 13.07
C GLU A 48 2.58 9.23 12.81
N ASP A 49 2.04 8.23 13.51
CA ASP A 49 2.38 6.82 13.27
C ASP A 49 1.88 6.35 11.91
N ALA A 50 0.71 6.80 11.46
CA ALA A 50 0.20 6.49 10.12
C ALA A 50 1.12 7.02 9.01
N PHE A 51 1.70 8.22 9.18
CA PHE A 51 2.72 8.73 8.25
C PHE A 51 3.97 7.84 8.25
N LYS A 52 4.50 7.49 9.43
CA LYS A 52 5.69 6.61 9.54
C LYS A 52 5.44 5.26 8.88
N ILE A 53 4.33 4.61 9.21
CA ILE A 53 3.93 3.32 8.63
C ILE A 53 3.74 3.44 7.12
N GLY A 54 3.12 4.52 6.64
CA GLY A 54 2.92 4.76 5.20
C GLY A 54 4.25 4.86 4.43
N TYR A 55 5.25 5.54 4.97
CA TYR A 55 6.59 5.59 4.37
C TYR A 55 7.29 4.23 4.41
N GLU A 56 7.24 3.52 5.55
CA GLU A 56 7.83 2.18 5.65
C GLU A 56 7.23 1.20 4.65
N ILE A 57 5.89 1.23 4.48
CA ILE A 57 5.21 0.39 3.50
C ILE A 57 5.61 0.77 2.08
N ALA A 58 5.66 2.06 1.76
CA ALA A 58 6.06 2.53 0.43
C ALA A 58 7.48 2.07 0.06
N ASP A 59 8.42 2.16 1.00
CA ASP A 59 9.80 1.71 0.80
C ASP A 59 9.89 0.18 0.70
N ALA A 60 9.18 -0.55 1.56
CA ALA A 60 9.17 -2.02 1.54
C ALA A 60 8.56 -2.58 0.24
N VAL A 61 7.42 -2.05 -0.20
CA VAL A 61 6.79 -2.43 -1.46
C VAL A 61 7.67 -2.03 -2.65
N THR A 62 8.32 -0.86 -2.61
CA THR A 62 9.28 -0.46 -3.66
C THR A 62 10.47 -1.42 -3.74
N ALA A 63 11.00 -1.86 -2.60
CA ALA A 63 12.12 -2.79 -2.55
C ALA A 63 11.76 -4.21 -3.04
N ASP A 64 10.51 -4.64 -2.83
CA ASP A 64 10.01 -5.93 -3.32
C ASP A 64 9.78 -5.96 -4.84
N ASN A 65 9.70 -4.79 -5.48
CA ASN A 65 9.45 -4.68 -6.91
C ASN A 65 10.71 -4.39 -7.74
N PRO A 66 10.82 -4.96 -8.95
CA PRO A 66 11.94 -4.68 -9.85
C PRO A 66 11.91 -3.22 -10.33
N LYS A 67 13.09 -2.61 -10.46
CA LYS A 67 13.22 -1.28 -11.07
C LYS A 67 12.59 -1.28 -12.48
N PRO A 68 11.83 -0.24 -12.88
CA PRO A 68 11.68 1.08 -12.27
C PRO A 68 10.42 1.25 -11.39
N ILE A 69 9.77 0.17 -10.96
CA ILE A 69 8.51 0.25 -10.20
C ILE A 69 8.79 0.84 -8.81
N LYS A 70 8.04 1.87 -8.44
CA LYS A 70 8.15 2.54 -7.14
C LYS A 70 6.77 2.88 -6.60
N LEU A 71 6.51 2.50 -5.36
CA LEU A 71 5.34 2.95 -4.62
C LEU A 71 5.69 4.27 -3.91
N LYS A 72 4.82 5.27 -4.05
CA LYS A 72 5.01 6.58 -3.41
C LYS A 72 3.90 6.80 -2.39
N PHE A 73 4.28 7.08 -1.16
CA PHE A 73 3.33 7.56 -0.16
C PHE A 73 2.83 8.96 -0.53
N GLU A 74 1.51 9.15 -0.57
CA GLU A 74 0.89 10.43 -0.97
C GLU A 74 0.37 11.22 0.23
N LYS A 75 -0.54 10.64 1.03
CA LYS A 75 -1.24 11.36 2.11
C LYS A 75 -1.85 10.40 3.13
N VAL A 76 -2.02 10.91 4.37
CA VAL A 76 -2.87 10.30 5.39
C VAL A 76 -4.24 11.00 5.37
N LEU A 77 -5.30 10.20 5.30
CA LEU A 77 -6.68 10.67 5.39
C LEU A 77 -7.17 10.50 6.83
N PHE A 78 -7.39 11.60 7.57
CA PHE A 78 -7.87 11.59 8.97
C PHE A 78 -8.56 12.92 9.37
N PRO A 79 -9.81 12.91 9.87
CA PRO A 79 -10.76 11.79 9.90
C PRO A 79 -11.28 11.48 8.48
N THR A 80 -11.68 10.25 8.19
CA THR A 80 -12.07 9.86 6.82
C THR A 80 -13.14 8.80 6.82
N ILE A 81 -14.08 8.96 5.89
CA ILE A 81 -15.13 8.01 5.56
C ILE A 81 -14.84 7.56 4.13
N LEU A 82 -14.61 6.26 3.94
CA LEU A 82 -14.70 5.62 2.63
C LEU A 82 -16.18 5.29 2.42
N GLN A 83 -16.82 5.92 1.44
CA GLN A 83 -18.22 5.66 1.06
C GLN A 83 -18.28 4.65 -0.09
#